data_AF-A0A832TZ51-F1
#
_entry.id   AF-A0A832TZ51-F1
#
_cell.length_a   1.000
_cell.length_b   1.000
_cell.length_c   1.000
_cell.angle_alpha   90.00
_cell.angle_beta   90.00
_cell.angle_gamma   90.00
#
_symmetry.space_group_name_H-M   'P 1'
#
loop_
_entity.id
_entity.type
_entity.pdbx_description
1 polymer ?
#
loop_
_entity_poly.entity_id
_entity_poly.type
_entity_poly.pdbx_seq_one_letter_code
_entity_poly.pdbx_strand_id
1 'polypeptide(L)'
;MGFFQDISCSPDGKLITHKLLSEDPAHYEDAAMHGIRQILGLSENAPFPSEEVEAIKMGTTVGTNALLERKGERTVLVITRGFGDALRIGYQNRPDIFAQKIELPDQLYERVIEVSGRYGVDGEELVPLDLKSAKKELEEAFKQFQCPFFCLPGCCSLCFQDTCEK
;
A
#
# COMPACT_ATOMS: atom_id res chain seq x y z
N MET A 1 12.35 14.66 -6.15
CA MET A 1 12.61 15.88 -5.37
C MET A 1 11.27 16.40 -4.86
N GLY A 2 10.83 15.88 -3.72
CA GLY A 2 9.54 16.23 -3.11
C GLY A 2 9.72 17.20 -1.95
N PHE A 3 8.70 18.01 -1.69
CA PHE A 3 8.59 18.78 -0.45
C PHE A 3 7.61 18.08 0.47
N PHE A 4 7.96 17.98 1.75
CA PHE A 4 7.09 17.47 2.79
C PHE A 4 6.37 18.65 3.46
N GLN A 5 5.05 18.56 3.60
CA GLN A 5 4.26 19.62 4.22
C GLN A 5 3.52 19.02 5.41
N ASP A 6 3.82 19.54 6.59
CA ASP A 6 3.19 19.15 7.84
C ASP A 6 2.22 20.26 8.29
N ILE A 7 1.05 19.86 8.77
CA ILE A 7 -0.01 20.74 9.24
C ILE A 7 -0.44 20.24 10.61
N SER A 8 -0.25 21.08 11.62
CA SER A 8 -0.69 20.80 12.98
C SER A 8 -1.75 21.80 13.44
N CYS A 9 -2.57 21.35 14.39
CA CYS A 9 -3.55 22.18 15.07
C CYS A 9 -3.17 22.24 16.55
N SER A 10 -2.92 23.44 17.08
CA SER A 10 -2.71 23.61 18.52
C SER A 10 -4.02 23.36 19.28
N PRO A 11 -3.95 23.06 20.59
CA PRO A 11 -5.14 22.99 21.46
C PRO A 11 -5.99 24.27 21.43
N ASP A 12 -5.39 25.40 21.06
CA ASP A 12 -6.05 26.71 20.91
C ASP A 12 -6.76 26.88 19.55
N GLY A 13 -6.78 25.85 18.72
CA GLY A 13 -7.36 25.86 17.38
C GLY A 13 -6.52 26.59 16.32
N LYS A 14 -5.27 26.94 16.63
CA LYS A 14 -4.37 27.58 15.65
C LYS A 14 -3.77 26.53 14.74
N LEU A 15 -3.94 26.73 13.44
CA LEU A 15 -3.24 25.95 12.42
C LEU A 15 -1.83 26.49 12.23
N ILE A 16 -0.84 25.63 12.43
CA ILE A 16 0.56 25.91 12.14
C ILE A 16 0.94 25.02 10.96
N THR A 17 1.59 25.61 9.96
CA THR A 17 2.04 24.87 8.76
C THR A 17 3.55 25.00 8.65
N HIS A 18 4.24 23.86 8.62
CA HIS A 18 5.67 23.79 8.35
C HIS A 18 5.91 23.09 7.02
N LYS A 19 6.85 23.64 6.24
CA LYS A 19 7.27 23.06 4.97
C LYS A 19 8.74 22.68 5.08
N LEU A 20 9.02 21.40 4.90
CA LEU A 20 10.35 20.83 4.96
C LEU A 20 10.67 20.15 3.64
N LEU A 21 11.96 19.95 3.37
CA LEU A 21 12.38 19.06 2.29
C LEU A 21 12.12 17.62 2.73
N SER A 22 11.58 16.78 1.84
CA SER A 22 11.28 15.38 2.16
C SER A 22 12.54 14.58 2.51
N GLU A 23 13.69 14.98 1.99
CA GLU A 23 15.01 14.41 2.29
C GLU A 23 16.00 15.56 2.48
N ASP A 24 16.63 15.63 3.65
CA ASP A 24 17.78 16.49 3.92
C ASP A 24 18.68 15.84 4.99
N PRO A 25 19.47 14.81 4.60
CA PRO A 25 20.26 14.01 5.53
C PRO A 25 21.32 14.82 6.31
N ALA A 26 21.64 16.04 5.86
CA ALA A 26 22.59 16.91 6.55
C ALA A 26 22.00 17.58 7.79
N HIS A 27 20.67 17.67 7.88
CA HIS A 27 19.98 18.38 8.96
C HIS A 27 19.04 17.49 9.75
N TYR A 28 18.49 16.44 9.16
CA TYR A 28 17.58 15.51 9.85
C TYR A 28 17.51 14.16 9.13
N GLU A 29 17.40 13.08 9.92
CA GLU A 29 17.22 11.73 9.38
C GLU A 29 15.77 11.50 8.89
N ASP A 30 14.78 12.09 9.56
CA ASP A 30 13.36 11.97 9.23
C ASP A 30 12.70 13.36 9.24
N ALA A 31 12.24 13.78 8.05
CA ALA A 31 11.60 15.08 7.84
C ALA A 31 10.28 15.24 8.64
N ALA A 32 9.52 14.16 8.83
CA ALA A 32 8.25 14.18 9.53
C ALA A 32 8.46 14.34 11.04
N MET A 33 9.34 13.51 11.62
CA MET A 33 9.67 13.62 13.03
C MET A 33 10.30 14.98 13.36
N HIS A 34 11.14 15.51 12.48
CA HIS A 34 11.71 16.85 12.64
C HIS A 34 10.64 17.94 12.57
N GLY A 35 9.69 17.87 11.63
CA GLY A 35 8.58 18.80 11.50
C GLY A 35 7.68 18.84 12.73
N ILE A 36 7.28 17.67 13.23
CA ILE A 36 6.45 17.56 14.43
C ILE A 36 7.18 18.14 15.65
N ARG A 37 8.48 17.86 15.81
CA ARG A 37 9.29 18.43 16.89
C ARG A 37 9.39 19.95 16.82
N GLN A 38 9.60 20.53 15.63
CA GLN A 38 9.63 21.98 15.45
C GLN A 38 8.29 22.63 15.82
N ILE A 39 7.18 22.03 15.41
CA ILE A 39 5.84 22.49 15.72
C ILE A 39 5.58 22.47 17.23
N LEU A 40 6.00 21.40 17.91
CA LEU A 40 5.86 21.24 19.35
C LEU A 40 6.92 22.05 20.16
N GLY A 41 7.86 22.71 19.48
CA GLY A 41 8.95 23.45 20.13
C GLY A 41 9.92 22.56 20.91
N LEU A 42 10.03 21.28 20.55
CA LEU A 42 10.88 20.30 21.22
C LEU A 42 12.32 20.37 20.68
N SER A 43 13.31 20.13 21.55
CA SER A 43 14.69 19.88 21.11
C SER A 43 14.82 18.49 20.49
N GLU A 44 15.86 18.27 19.67
CA GLU A 44 16.06 17.00 18.94
C GLU A 44 16.06 15.76 19.84
N ASN A 45 16.60 15.90 21.06
CA ASN A 45 16.73 14.80 22.03
C ASN A 45 15.68 14.82 23.13
N ALA A 46 14.72 15.76 23.12
CA ALA A 46 13.65 15.79 24.11
C ALA A 46 12.71 14.59 23.92
N PRO A 47 12.20 13.99 25.01
CA PRO A 47 11.18 12.95 24.92
C PRO A 47 9.94 13.48 24.20
N PHE A 48 9.35 12.64 23.34
CA PHE A 48 8.17 13.00 22.57
C PHE A 48 6.91 12.93 23.47
N PRO A 49 6.14 14.03 23.63
CA PRO A 49 4.99 14.07 24.51
C PRO A 49 3.77 13.42 23.82
N SER A 50 3.78 12.10 23.72
CA SER A 50 2.70 11.33 23.07
C SER A 50 1.32 11.56 23.68
N GLU A 51 1.27 11.96 24.95
CA GLU A 51 0.01 12.25 25.68
C GLU A 51 -0.62 13.60 25.27
N GLU A 52 0.15 14.51 24.68
CA GLU A 52 -0.31 15.82 24.21
C GLU A 52 -0.78 15.80 22.75
N VAL A 53 -0.57 14.68 22.05
CA VAL A 53 -0.90 14.52 20.63
C VAL A 53 -2.05 13.52 20.48
N GLU A 54 -3.25 14.03 20.18
CA GLU A 54 -4.44 13.20 19.99
C GLU A 54 -4.31 12.27 18.76
N ALA A 55 -3.78 12.78 17.65
CA ALA A 55 -3.56 11.99 16.44
C ALA A 55 -2.51 12.64 15.52
N ILE A 56 -1.72 11.80 14.86
CA ILE A 56 -0.82 12.20 13.77
C ILE A 56 -1.36 11.56 12.50
N LYS A 57 -1.70 12.39 11.51
CA LYS A 57 -2.21 11.92 10.21
C LYS A 57 -1.22 12.31 9.13
N MET A 58 -0.44 11.35 8.66
CA MET A 58 0.58 11.58 7.65
C MET A 58 0.05 11.21 6.26
N GLY A 59 -0.06 12.20 5.38
CA GLY A 59 -0.32 11.99 3.96
C GLY A 59 0.97 12.11 3.18
N THR A 60 1.47 11.03 2.57
CA THR A 60 2.67 11.08 1.74
C THR A 60 2.34 10.80 0.27
N THR A 61 3.06 11.45 -0.63
CA THR A 61 2.96 11.19 -2.08
C THR A 61 3.90 10.07 -2.54
N VAL A 62 4.66 9.46 -1.63
CA VAL A 62 5.63 8.39 -1.94
C VAL A 62 4.91 7.19 -2.54
N GLY A 63 3.79 6.76 -1.95
CA GLY A 63 3.01 5.63 -2.45
C GLY A 63 2.43 5.88 -3.85
N THR A 64 1.90 7.08 -4.10
CA THR A 64 1.35 7.43 -5.43
C THR A 64 2.44 7.55 -6.48
N ASN A 65 3.57 8.16 -6.17
CA ASN A 65 4.69 8.29 -7.10
C ASN A 65 5.35 6.93 -7.38
N ALA A 66 5.48 6.05 -6.38
CA ALA A 66 5.98 4.69 -6.60
C ALA A 66 5.07 3.90 -7.56
N LEU A 67 3.75 4.06 -7.45
CA LEU A 67 2.80 3.45 -8.38
C LEU A 67 2.90 4.04 -9.80
N LEU A 68 2.96 5.37 -9.92
CA LEU A 68 3.06 6.05 -11.21
C LEU A 68 4.39 5.78 -11.92
N GLU A 69 5.49 5.73 -11.17
CA GLU A 69 6.84 5.45 -11.68
C GLU A 69 7.11 3.95 -11.80
N ARG A 70 6.15 3.09 -11.43
CA ARG A 70 6.30 1.62 -11.37
C ARG A 70 7.53 1.16 -10.59
N LYS A 71 7.90 1.91 -9.54
CA LYS A 71 8.97 1.57 -8.61
C LYS A 71 8.43 0.82 -7.40
N GLY A 72 7.60 -0.18 -7.65
CA GLY A 72 7.06 -1.07 -6.62
C GLY A 72 7.85 -2.37 -6.53
N GLU A 73 7.74 -3.04 -5.39
CA GLU A 73 8.26 -4.41 -5.25
C GLU A 73 7.46 -5.42 -6.09
N ARG A 74 8.07 -6.58 -6.35
CA ARG A 74 7.47 -7.62 -7.17
C ARG A 74 6.25 -8.21 -6.47
N THR A 75 5.06 -8.10 -7.07
CA THR A 75 3.81 -8.55 -6.44
C THR A 75 3.22 -9.80 -7.07
N VAL A 76 2.39 -10.51 -6.29
CA VAL A 76 1.69 -11.72 -6.72
C VAL A 76 0.20 -11.53 -6.48
N LEU A 77 -0.61 -11.78 -7.51
CA LEU A 77 -2.05 -11.74 -7.42
C LEU A 77 -2.58 -13.07 -6.88
N VAL A 78 -3.34 -13.03 -5.78
CA VAL A 78 -4.07 -14.20 -5.26
C VAL A 78 -5.54 -14.02 -5.58
N ILE A 79 -6.13 -14.95 -6.30
CA ILE A 79 -7.51 -14.83 -6.77
C ILE A 79 -8.22 -16.18 -6.79
N THR A 80 -9.54 -16.15 -6.75
CA THR A 80 -10.36 -17.36 -6.86
C THR A 80 -10.07 -18.10 -8.16
N ARG A 81 -9.96 -19.43 -8.10
CA ARG A 81 -9.78 -20.30 -9.26
C ARG A 81 -10.83 -20.03 -10.35
N GLY A 82 -10.36 -19.84 -11.58
CA GLY A 82 -11.17 -19.50 -12.74
C GLY A 82 -11.28 -18.00 -13.00
N PHE A 83 -10.67 -17.16 -12.16
CA PHE A 83 -10.62 -15.70 -12.31
C PHE A 83 -9.20 -15.16 -12.50
N GLY A 84 -8.20 -16.01 -12.76
CA GLY A 84 -6.80 -15.61 -12.93
C GLY A 84 -6.56 -14.51 -13.97
N ASP A 85 -7.43 -14.43 -14.97
CA ASP A 85 -7.37 -13.43 -16.03
C ASP A 85 -8.23 -12.18 -15.76
N ALA A 86 -8.92 -12.07 -14.63
CA ALA A 86 -9.86 -10.99 -14.38
C ALA A 86 -9.23 -9.59 -14.48
N LEU A 87 -8.04 -9.40 -13.89
CA LEU A 87 -7.32 -8.12 -13.96
C LEU A 87 -6.69 -7.88 -15.34
N ARG A 88 -6.30 -8.95 -16.05
CA ARG A 88 -5.81 -8.86 -17.43
C ARG A 88 -6.90 -8.45 -18.40
N ILE A 89 -8.11 -9.00 -18.25
CA ILE A 89 -9.28 -8.64 -19.07
C ILE A 89 -9.79 -7.24 -18.70
N GLY A 90 -9.73 -6.90 -17.41
CA GLY A 90 -10.21 -5.64 -16.89
C GLY A 90 -11.69 -5.41 -17.25
N TYR A 91 -12.05 -4.15 -17.43
CA TYR A 91 -13.42 -3.76 -17.78
C TYR A 91 -13.73 -3.83 -19.29
N GLN A 92 -12.79 -4.33 -20.10
CA GLN A 92 -12.87 -4.31 -21.57
C GLN A 92 -13.22 -2.93 -22.17
N ASN A 93 -12.99 -1.85 -21.41
CA ASN A 93 -13.19 -0.50 -21.91
C ASN A 93 -12.27 -0.30 -23.12
N ARG A 94 -12.86 0.08 -24.26
CA ARG A 94 -12.15 0.42 -25.49
C ARG A 94 -12.22 1.93 -25.67
N PRO A 95 -11.21 2.69 -25.20
CA PRO A 95 -11.18 4.14 -25.39
C PRO A 95 -11.20 4.50 -26.89
N ASP A 96 -10.53 3.69 -27.70
CA ASP A 96 -10.64 3.70 -29.16
C ASP A 96 -11.29 2.38 -29.63
N ILE A 97 -12.55 2.51 -30.05
CA ILE A 97 -13.38 1.39 -30.52
C ILE A 97 -12.96 0.87 -31.90
N PHE A 98 -12.24 1.67 -32.70
CA PHE A 98 -11.85 1.31 -34.08
C PHE A 98 -10.38 0.90 -34.20
N ALA A 99 -9.58 1.03 -33.13
CA ALA A 99 -8.21 0.56 -33.11
C ALA A 99 -8.11 -0.93 -33.49
N GLN A 100 -7.38 -1.25 -34.56
CA GLN A 100 -7.13 -2.63 -35.00
C GLN A 100 -6.16 -3.38 -34.08
N LYS A 101 -5.27 -2.64 -33.39
CA LYS A 101 -4.35 -3.19 -32.38
C LYS A 101 -4.82 -2.73 -31.00
N ILE A 102 -5.15 -3.69 -30.14
CA ILE A 102 -5.52 -3.44 -28.74
C ILE A 102 -4.25 -3.56 -27.91
N GLU A 103 -3.83 -2.46 -27.28
CA GLU A 103 -2.73 -2.47 -26.31
C GLU A 103 -3.33 -2.56 -24.90
N LEU A 104 -3.02 -3.66 -24.22
CA LEU A 104 -3.44 -3.89 -22.84
C LEU A 104 -2.45 -3.18 -21.89
N PRO A 105 -2.92 -2.59 -20.79
CA PRO A 105 -2.03 -2.05 -19.78
C PRO A 105 -1.14 -3.14 -19.20
N ASP A 106 0.13 -2.81 -18.97
CA ASP A 106 1.07 -3.70 -18.29
C ASP A 106 0.57 -3.98 -16.86
N GLN A 107 0.56 -5.26 -16.49
CA GLN A 107 0.07 -5.72 -15.20
C GLN A 107 1.02 -5.32 -14.06
N LEU A 108 0.47 -5.08 -12.86
CA LEU A 108 1.24 -4.75 -11.66
C LEU A 108 1.80 -6.00 -10.95
N TYR A 109 1.26 -7.17 -11.26
CA TYR A 109 1.65 -8.45 -10.69
C TYR A 109 2.48 -9.26 -11.68
N GLU A 110 3.42 -10.05 -11.18
CA GLU A 110 4.26 -10.94 -11.99
C GLU A 110 3.74 -12.38 -12.03
N ARG A 111 3.02 -12.79 -10.99
CA ARG A 111 2.48 -14.16 -10.86
C ARG A 111 1.04 -14.10 -10.38
N VAL A 112 0.25 -15.07 -10.83
CA VAL A 112 -1.12 -15.31 -10.35
C VAL A 112 -1.15 -16.64 -9.61
N ILE A 113 -1.81 -16.66 -8.47
CA ILE A 113 -2.08 -17.83 -7.63
C ILE A 113 -3.59 -17.99 -7.54
N GLU A 114 -4.09 -19.11 -8.06
CA GLU A 114 -5.51 -19.41 -8.11
C GLU A 114 -5.94 -20.32 -6.96
N VAL A 115 -6.54 -19.74 -5.92
CA VAL A 115 -7.00 -20.47 -4.75
C VAL A 115 -8.43 -20.98 -4.93
N SER A 116 -8.69 -22.22 -4.51
CA SER A 116 -10.06 -22.72 -4.43
C SER A 116 -10.75 -22.11 -3.22
N GLY A 117 -11.86 -21.41 -3.44
CA GLY A 117 -12.71 -20.84 -2.41
C GLY A 117 -13.78 -19.98 -3.09
N ARG A 118 -15.03 -20.07 -2.65
CA ARG A 118 -16.13 -19.31 -3.26
C ARG A 118 -17.09 -18.87 -2.17
N TYR A 119 -17.35 -17.58 -2.15
CA TYR A 119 -18.37 -16.97 -1.28
C TYR A 119 -19.51 -16.45 -2.14
N GLY A 120 -20.73 -16.63 -1.66
CA GLY A 120 -21.95 -16.05 -2.23
C GLY A 120 -22.02 -14.54 -1.96
N VAL A 121 -22.99 -13.89 -2.59
CA VAL A 121 -23.24 -12.45 -2.42
C VAL A 121 -23.59 -12.08 -0.97
N ASP A 122 -24.17 -13.02 -0.23
CA ASP A 122 -24.56 -12.87 1.17
C ASP A 122 -23.42 -13.25 2.15
N GLY A 123 -22.22 -13.54 1.64
CA GLY A 123 -21.08 -13.99 2.44
C GLY A 123 -21.13 -15.49 2.82
N GLU A 124 -22.11 -16.23 2.32
CA GLU A 124 -22.19 -17.69 2.51
C GLU A 124 -21.02 -18.40 1.81
N GLU A 125 -20.34 -19.30 2.52
CA GLU A 125 -19.27 -20.11 1.94
C GLU A 125 -19.86 -21.23 1.07
N LEU A 126 -19.78 -21.08 -0.25
CA LEU A 126 -20.26 -22.06 -1.23
C LEU A 126 -19.22 -23.17 -1.48
N VAL A 127 -17.95 -22.79 -1.50
CA VAL A 127 -16.82 -23.72 -1.62
C VAL A 127 -15.77 -23.30 -0.60
N PRO A 128 -15.36 -24.21 0.30
CA PRO A 128 -14.40 -23.86 1.33
C PRO A 128 -13.05 -23.46 0.75
N LEU A 129 -12.42 -22.47 1.38
CA LEU A 129 -11.09 -22.01 1.00
C LEU A 129 -10.05 -23.10 1.34
N ASP A 130 -9.27 -23.55 0.34
CA ASP A 130 -8.16 -24.48 0.60
C ASP A 130 -6.93 -23.71 1.08
N LEU A 131 -6.91 -23.46 2.39
CA LEU A 131 -5.81 -22.79 3.08
C LEU A 131 -4.49 -23.55 2.97
N LYS A 132 -4.50 -24.88 2.80
CA LYS A 132 -3.27 -25.68 2.72
C LYS A 132 -2.58 -25.47 1.38
N SER A 133 -3.33 -25.56 0.27
CA SER A 133 -2.78 -25.28 -1.06
C SER A 133 -2.38 -23.82 -1.19
N ALA A 134 -3.24 -22.90 -0.73
CA ALA A 134 -2.94 -21.47 -0.77
C ALA A 134 -1.64 -21.14 -0.02
N LYS A 135 -1.49 -21.63 1.22
CA LYS A 135 -0.26 -21.40 2.00
C LYS A 135 0.99 -21.92 1.29
N LYS A 136 0.93 -23.13 0.72
CA LYS A 136 2.07 -23.72 0.00
C LYS A 136 2.48 -22.88 -1.21
N GLU A 137 1.51 -22.46 -2.02
CA GLU A 137 1.78 -21.64 -3.21
C GLU A 137 2.33 -20.25 -2.84
N LEU A 138 1.84 -19.67 -1.73
CA LEU A 138 2.35 -18.43 -1.19
C LEU A 138 3.78 -18.55 -0.65
N GLU A 139 4.11 -19.63 0.05
CA GLU A 139 5.48 -19.90 0.51
C GLU A 139 6.45 -20.08 -0.67
N GLU A 140 6.01 -20.74 -1.74
CA GLU A 140 6.80 -20.88 -2.97
C GLU A 140 7.00 -19.53 -3.67
N ALA A 141 5.97 -18.69 -3.73
CA ALA A 141 6.11 -17.32 -4.23
C ALA A 141 7.04 -16.49 -3.33
N PHE A 142 6.89 -16.57 -2.02
CA PHE A 142 7.74 -15.83 -1.08
C PHE A 142 9.23 -16.12 -1.29
N LYS A 143 9.59 -17.39 -1.50
CA LYS A 143 10.97 -17.81 -1.82
C LYS A 143 11.50 -17.23 -3.13
N GLN A 144 10.62 -16.89 -4.09
CA GLN A 144 10.99 -16.35 -5.39
C GLN A 144 11.04 -14.82 -5.42
N PHE A 145 10.28 -14.14 -4.55
CA PHE A 145 10.01 -12.70 -4.66
C PHE A 145 10.40 -11.86 -3.45
N GLN A 146 10.79 -12.46 -2.31
CA GLN A 146 11.18 -11.79 -1.05
C GLN A 146 10.17 -10.77 -0.43
N CYS A 147 9.05 -10.40 -1.08
CA CYS A 147 7.97 -9.61 -0.46
C CYS A 147 6.64 -9.69 -1.26
N PRO A 148 5.56 -10.33 -0.75
CA PRO A 148 4.27 -10.36 -1.44
C PRO A 148 3.27 -9.33 -0.86
N PHE A 149 2.81 -8.41 -1.70
CA PHE A 149 1.59 -7.62 -1.45
C PHE A 149 0.38 -8.46 -1.87
N PHE A 150 -0.63 -8.61 -1.00
CA PHE A 150 -1.79 -9.47 -1.21
C PHE A 150 -3.05 -8.66 -1.51
N CYS A 151 -3.82 -9.05 -2.53
CA CYS A 151 -5.14 -8.47 -2.77
C CYS A 151 -6.11 -9.57 -3.21
N LEU A 152 -7.00 -9.98 -2.30
CA LEU A 152 -8.13 -10.86 -2.59
C LEU A 152 -9.39 -9.98 -2.80
N PRO A 153 -10.04 -10.02 -3.97
CA PRO A 153 -11.33 -9.35 -4.12
C PRO A 153 -12.37 -10.04 -3.21
N GLY A 154 -12.85 -9.32 -2.19
CA GLY A 154 -13.91 -9.79 -1.27
C GLY A 154 -13.46 -10.25 0.12
N CYS A 155 -12.17 -10.17 0.47
CA CYS A 155 -11.69 -10.53 1.80
C CYS A 155 -10.91 -9.35 2.42
N CYS A 156 -11.60 -8.51 3.19
CA CYS A 156 -11.04 -7.27 3.75
C CYS A 156 -10.18 -7.48 5.01
N SER A 157 -9.91 -8.73 5.43
CA SER A 157 -9.42 -9.04 6.78
C SER A 157 -8.04 -9.71 6.86
N LEU A 158 -7.33 -9.92 5.74
CA LEU A 158 -6.00 -10.55 5.74
C LEU A 158 -4.96 -9.69 5.03
N CYS A 159 -4.65 -8.53 5.62
CA CYS A 159 -3.33 -7.91 5.46
C CYS A 159 -2.42 -8.47 6.55
N PHE A 160 -1.61 -9.48 6.23
CA PHE A 160 -0.49 -9.87 7.08
C PHE A 160 0.55 -8.73 7.04
N GLN A 161 0.53 -7.85 8.05
CA GLN A 161 1.49 -6.73 8.17
C GLN A 161 2.81 -7.11 8.88
N ASP A 162 2.99 -8.35 9.34
CA ASP A 162 4.05 -8.70 10.30
C ASP A 162 5.41 -9.12 9.71
N THR A 163 5.85 -8.65 8.54
CA THR A 163 7.18 -9.10 8.02
C THR A 163 8.11 -8.04 7.42
N CYS A 164 7.77 -6.76 7.46
CA CYS A 164 8.71 -5.67 7.14
C CYS A 164 9.33 -5.05 8.39
N GLU A 165 9.85 -5.88 9.30
CA GLU A 165 10.85 -5.47 10.29
C GLU A 165 11.95 -6.53 10.33
N LYS A 166 12.91 -6.40 9.40
CA LYS A 166 14.34 -6.72 9.57
C LYS A 166 15.13 -6.41 8.30
#